data_AF-A0A1L9C2W5-F1
#
_entry.id   AF-A0A1L9C2W5-F1
#
_cell.length_a   1.000
_cell.length_b   1.000
_cell.length_c   1.000
_cell.angle_alpha   90.00
_cell.angle_beta   90.00
_cell.angle_gamma   90.00
#
_symmetry.space_group_name_H-M   'P 1'
#
loop_
_entity.id
_entity.type
_entity.pdbx_description
1 polymer ?
#
loop_
_entity_poly.entity_id
_entity_poly.type
_entity_poly.pdbx_seq_one_letter_code
_entity_poly.pdbx_strand_id
1 'polypeptide(L)'
;MGKKGFMLLVALIGILIYIGAQNPEILQERFSISDDRSMETAYELDTQTLTYPQVQIIDPEYDYKPSQSNILSPGYSISSAYSYGEPFRKNTGMLTMTITNTGNNEIYVYGYGIRPVSGNGIYDFETGYLIPPEEQKELGYACFDVPDKSTIKLEPFVKIMATSESGKWHDYGIQYFDAIEIKTRAAATEVNPQYTYNPAYLFDKINSLVNSSDPLVRSKAAKAAKEYPGKYNIYQVCALYDNLLEDVDYISDPRGSDFWVGPDETLEIGAGDCDDYAITMASLVEAIGGTSRIYLTETHAYAAVYIGMEEDIDRVSEAIEQYYGCVPVYYATDKYGCWLLLDPSAGMYAGSLPVETAPTENGWTYTRQTNVTVIDIAAR
;
A
#
# COMPACT_ATOMS: atom_id res chain seq x y z
N MET A 1 26.49 -49.51 20.79
CA MET A 1 26.26 -48.24 21.51
C MET A 1 26.97 -47.14 20.76
N GLY A 2 26.24 -46.09 20.37
CA GLY A 2 26.76 -44.97 19.60
C GLY A 2 25.70 -44.34 18.69
N LYS A 3 24.51 -44.04 19.22
CA LYS A 3 23.59 -43.10 18.56
C LYS A 3 24.27 -41.73 18.59
N LYS A 4 24.92 -41.33 17.50
CA LYS A 4 25.29 -39.94 17.30
C LYS A 4 23.99 -39.17 17.10
N GLY A 5 23.58 -38.43 18.12
CA GLY A 5 22.47 -37.48 18.01
C GLY A 5 22.78 -36.50 16.89
N PHE A 6 21.89 -36.41 15.92
CA PHE A 6 21.88 -35.34 14.96
C PHE A 6 21.44 -34.08 15.72
N MET A 7 22.38 -33.18 15.98
CA MET A 7 22.08 -31.89 16.58
C MET A 7 21.50 -31.02 15.47
N LEU A 8 20.17 -30.94 15.43
CA LEU A 8 19.45 -30.03 14.53
C LEU A 8 19.73 -28.60 15.00
N LEU A 9 20.64 -27.90 14.33
CA LEU A 9 20.88 -26.49 14.57
C LEU A 9 19.89 -25.70 13.70
N VAL A 10 18.76 -25.32 14.29
CA VAL A 10 17.81 -24.40 13.67
C VAL A 10 18.31 -22.99 13.96
N ALA A 11 18.82 -22.30 12.95
CA ALA A 11 19.16 -20.89 13.03
C ALA A 11 18.00 -20.09 12.43
N LEU A 12 17.22 -19.44 13.28
CA LEU A 12 16.21 -18.46 12.88
C LEU A 12 16.75 -17.10 13.34
N ILE A 13 17.01 -16.21 12.38
CA ILE A 13 17.53 -14.87 12.66
C ILE A 13 16.52 -13.88 12.09
N GLY A 14 15.98 -13.02 12.94
CA GLY A 14 15.11 -11.92 12.55
C GLY A 14 15.89 -10.61 12.46
N ILE A 15 15.71 -9.87 11.38
CA ILE A 15 16.21 -8.49 11.23
C ILE A 15 14.99 -7.56 11.22
N LEU A 16 14.99 -6.57 12.12
CA LEU A 16 13.94 -5.58 12.21
C LEU A 16 14.40 -4.30 11.50
N ILE A 17 13.69 -3.91 10.44
CA ILE A 17 13.93 -2.66 9.73
C ILE A 17 12.76 -1.72 10.03
N TYR A 18 13.03 -0.68 10.82
CA TYR A 18 12.09 0.42 11.00
C TYR A 18 12.17 1.31 9.75
N ILE A 19 11.11 1.37 8.96
CA ILE A 19 11.05 2.27 7.78
C ILE A 19 10.56 3.67 8.20
N GLY A 20 10.11 3.84 9.44
CA GLY A 20 9.44 5.07 9.83
C GLY A 20 8.07 5.19 9.19
N ALA A 21 7.24 6.09 9.71
CA ALA A 21 6.43 6.83 8.75
C ALA A 21 7.43 7.41 7.75
N GLN A 22 7.18 7.22 6.45
CA GLN A 22 8.05 7.70 5.39
C GLN A 22 8.59 9.09 5.74
N ASN A 23 9.91 9.20 5.62
CA ASN A 23 10.80 10.22 6.15
C ASN A 23 10.11 11.57 6.49
N PRO A 24 9.87 11.91 7.77
CA PRO A 24 9.20 13.17 8.15
C PRO A 24 10.02 14.43 7.81
N GLU A 25 11.26 14.28 7.31
CA GLU A 25 12.07 15.37 6.77
C GLU A 25 11.67 15.80 5.35
N ILE A 26 10.78 15.08 4.66
CA ILE A 26 10.30 15.42 3.29
C ILE A 26 9.44 16.70 3.28
N LEU A 27 8.96 17.16 4.44
CA LEU A 27 8.01 18.26 4.54
C LEU A 27 8.68 19.58 4.95
N GLN A 28 9.23 20.32 4.00
CA GLN A 28 9.57 21.73 4.23
C GLN A 28 9.10 22.71 3.16
N GLU A 29 8.44 22.25 2.10
CA GLU A 29 7.94 23.14 1.07
C GLU A 29 6.44 23.35 1.22
N ARG A 30 6.06 24.62 1.41
CA ARG A 30 4.67 25.03 1.44
C ARG A 30 4.26 25.30 0.00
N PHE A 31 3.15 24.71 -0.43
CA PHE A 31 2.53 25.08 -1.69
C PHE A 31 2.25 26.59 -1.69
N SER A 32 2.87 27.31 -2.63
CA SER A 32 2.66 28.74 -2.80
C SER A 32 1.35 28.95 -3.57
N ILE A 33 0.22 28.72 -2.90
CA ILE A 33 -1.10 28.98 -3.48
C ILE A 33 -1.31 30.49 -3.52
N SER A 34 -1.28 31.05 -4.73
CA SER A 34 -1.58 32.46 -5.01
C SER A 34 -2.92 32.88 -4.39
N ASP A 35 -2.93 33.99 -3.63
CA ASP A 35 -4.10 34.59 -2.99
C ASP A 35 -5.10 35.26 -3.98
N ASP A 36 -4.88 35.16 -5.29
CA ASP A 36 -5.80 35.71 -6.30
C ASP A 36 -7.06 34.85 -6.44
N ARG A 37 -8.05 35.18 -5.61
CA ARG A 37 -9.40 34.57 -5.58
C ARG A 37 -10.38 35.29 -6.52
N SER A 38 -9.92 35.75 -7.68
CA SER A 38 -10.82 36.40 -8.64
C SER A 38 -11.86 35.41 -9.17
N MET A 39 -13.12 35.86 -9.10
CA MET A 39 -14.34 35.09 -9.29
C MET A 39 -14.54 34.68 -10.75
N GLU A 40 -14.01 33.53 -11.15
CA GLU A 40 -14.60 32.70 -12.21
C GLU A 40 -15.32 31.53 -11.55
N THR A 41 -16.48 31.13 -12.10
CA THR A 41 -17.27 30.03 -11.55
C THR A 41 -16.40 28.78 -11.46
N ALA A 42 -16.19 28.28 -10.23
CA ALA A 42 -15.52 27.02 -9.97
C ALA A 42 -16.20 25.91 -10.81
N TYR A 43 -15.40 25.10 -11.49
CA TYR A 43 -15.90 23.94 -12.22
C TYR A 43 -16.79 23.08 -11.31
N GLU A 44 -17.95 22.69 -11.82
CA GLU A 44 -18.83 21.74 -11.13
C GLU A 44 -18.76 20.40 -11.85
N LEU A 45 -18.42 19.36 -11.09
CA LEU A 45 -18.26 18.00 -11.57
C LEU A 45 -19.61 17.46 -12.07
N ASP A 46 -19.63 16.97 -13.32
CA ASP A 46 -20.81 16.33 -13.88
C ASP A 46 -20.95 14.90 -13.35
N THR A 47 -21.93 14.70 -12.47
CA THR A 47 -22.23 13.37 -11.90
C THR A 47 -22.56 12.30 -12.95
N GLN A 48 -22.99 12.68 -14.15
CA GLN A 48 -23.32 11.73 -15.23
C GLN A 48 -22.07 11.16 -15.92
N THR A 49 -20.92 11.81 -15.77
CA THR A 49 -19.65 11.37 -16.35
C THR A 49 -18.82 10.53 -15.39
N LEU A 50 -19.24 10.39 -14.13
CA LEU A 50 -18.50 9.61 -13.13
C LEU A 50 -18.47 8.13 -13.50
N THR A 51 -17.27 7.58 -13.47
CA THR A 51 -17.01 6.16 -13.62
C THR A 51 -16.37 5.64 -12.34
N TYR A 52 -16.80 4.45 -11.92
CA TYR A 52 -16.27 3.77 -10.75
C TYR A 52 -15.92 2.32 -11.10
N PRO A 53 -14.93 1.73 -10.41
CA PRO A 53 -14.38 0.44 -10.80
C PRO A 53 -15.39 -0.69 -10.56
N GLN A 54 -15.46 -1.60 -11.52
CA GLN A 54 -16.07 -2.90 -11.29
C GLN A 54 -15.21 -3.72 -10.31
N VAL A 55 -15.83 -4.68 -9.64
CA VAL A 55 -15.11 -5.68 -8.84
C VAL A 55 -15.27 -7.01 -9.56
N GLN A 56 -14.13 -7.63 -9.84
CA GLN A 56 -14.06 -8.97 -10.39
C GLN A 56 -13.81 -9.96 -9.26
N ILE A 57 -14.01 -11.25 -9.49
CA ILE A 57 -13.55 -12.28 -8.57
C ILE A 57 -12.19 -12.73 -9.06
N ILE A 58 -11.19 -12.68 -8.17
CA ILE A 58 -9.85 -13.19 -8.45
C ILE A 58 -9.60 -14.36 -7.51
N ASP A 59 -9.16 -15.48 -8.06
CA ASP A 59 -8.61 -16.57 -7.28
C ASP A 59 -7.12 -16.27 -7.06
N PRO A 60 -6.62 -16.25 -5.81
CA PRO A 60 -5.20 -16.04 -5.55
C PRO A 60 -4.37 -17.15 -6.21
N GLU A 61 -3.36 -16.77 -6.98
CA GLU A 61 -2.47 -17.69 -7.66
C GLU A 61 -1.32 -18.08 -6.72
N TYR A 62 -1.45 -19.24 -6.07
CA TYR A 62 -0.41 -19.82 -5.23
C TYR A 62 0.32 -20.95 -5.93
N ASP A 63 1.59 -21.15 -5.58
CA ASP A 63 2.31 -22.36 -5.96
C ASP A 63 1.61 -23.59 -5.38
N TYR A 64 1.65 -24.72 -6.10
CA TYR A 64 1.00 -25.95 -5.63
C TYR A 64 1.60 -26.43 -4.31
N LYS A 65 0.76 -26.48 -3.26
CA LYS A 65 1.17 -26.97 -1.93
C LYS A 65 1.62 -28.44 -2.00
N PRO A 66 2.88 -28.75 -1.63
CA PRO A 66 3.37 -30.12 -1.62
C PRO A 66 2.60 -31.01 -0.62
N SER A 67 2.51 -32.31 -0.93
CA SER A 67 1.97 -33.29 0.01
C SER A 67 3.09 -33.86 0.89
N GLN A 68 2.82 -34.00 2.19
CA GLN A 68 3.75 -34.64 3.11
C GLN A 68 4.04 -36.07 2.66
N SER A 69 5.32 -36.37 2.44
CA SER A 69 5.79 -37.64 1.88
C SER A 69 7.06 -38.15 2.55
N ASN A 70 7.64 -37.37 3.47
CA ASN A 70 8.79 -37.75 4.27
C ASN A 70 8.45 -37.86 5.77
N ILE A 71 8.79 -39.00 6.36
CA ILE A 71 8.65 -39.24 7.80
C ILE A 71 9.85 -38.63 8.56
N LEU A 72 11.02 -38.58 7.94
CA LEU A 72 12.21 -37.94 8.52
C LEU A 72 12.18 -36.44 8.25
N SER A 73 12.49 -35.64 9.27
CA SER A 73 12.55 -34.19 9.22
C SER A 73 13.88 -33.71 8.58
N PRO A 74 13.88 -33.20 7.33
CA PRO A 74 15.09 -32.66 6.70
C PRO A 74 15.46 -31.30 7.29
N GLY A 75 16.75 -31.03 7.52
CA GLY A 75 17.16 -29.72 8.03
C GLY A 75 16.70 -28.56 7.13
N TYR A 76 16.33 -27.42 7.72
CA TYR A 76 16.05 -26.18 7.00
C TYR A 76 16.71 -25.01 7.75
N SER A 77 16.92 -23.90 7.05
CA SER A 77 17.43 -22.65 7.63
C SER A 77 16.77 -21.49 6.91
N ILE A 78 16.20 -20.55 7.68
CA ILE A 78 15.55 -19.35 7.14
C ILE A 78 15.87 -18.14 8.00
N SER A 79 15.90 -16.96 7.39
CA SER A 79 15.87 -15.70 8.09
C SER A 79 14.61 -14.92 7.75
N SER A 80 14.22 -14.01 8.64
CA SER A 80 13.07 -13.13 8.46
C SER A 80 13.51 -11.67 8.50
N ALA A 81 12.88 -10.84 7.69
CA ALA A 81 12.97 -9.40 7.73
C ALA A 81 11.57 -8.79 7.83
N TYR A 82 11.45 -7.70 8.58
CA TYR A 82 10.17 -7.02 8.80
C TYR A 82 10.30 -5.53 8.50
N SER A 83 9.31 -4.99 7.80
CA SER A 83 9.15 -3.55 7.54
C SER A 83 7.82 -3.08 8.10
N TYR A 84 7.82 -1.93 8.77
CA TYR A 84 6.62 -1.34 9.39
C TYR A 84 6.78 0.18 9.60
N GLY A 85 5.65 0.89 9.54
CA GLY A 85 5.50 2.25 10.08
C GLY A 85 5.04 2.22 11.54
N GLU A 86 5.17 3.33 12.29
CA GLU A 86 4.69 3.36 13.69
C GLU A 86 3.16 3.27 13.76
N PRO A 87 2.58 2.18 14.30
CA PRO A 87 1.14 2.02 14.33
C PRO A 87 0.49 2.92 15.38
N PHE A 88 -0.75 3.33 15.11
CA PHE A 88 -1.56 4.12 16.02
C PHE A 88 -2.29 3.23 17.02
N ARG A 89 -2.29 3.61 18.30
CA ARG A 89 -3.01 2.91 19.36
C ARG A 89 -4.50 2.82 19.03
N LYS A 90 -5.13 1.69 19.36
CA LYS A 90 -6.54 1.36 19.11
C LYS A 90 -6.93 1.32 17.63
N ASN A 91 -5.96 1.12 16.74
CA ASN A 91 -6.17 0.97 15.31
C ASN A 91 -5.47 -0.30 14.81
N THR A 92 -5.62 -0.59 13.52
CA THR A 92 -4.88 -1.67 12.85
C THR A 92 -3.44 -1.25 12.60
N GLY A 93 -2.50 -2.05 13.08
CA GLY A 93 -1.09 -2.00 12.72
C GLY A 93 -0.80 -2.98 11.60
N MET A 94 0.25 -2.73 10.84
CA MET A 94 0.68 -3.61 9.75
C MET A 94 2.20 -3.71 9.74
N LEU A 95 2.69 -4.83 9.24
CA LEU A 95 4.08 -5.01 8.84
C LEU A 95 4.14 -5.90 7.61
N THR A 96 5.14 -5.72 6.75
CA THR A 96 5.46 -6.72 5.72
C THR A 96 6.48 -7.71 6.27
N MET A 97 6.39 -8.96 5.83
CA MET A 97 7.31 -10.04 6.22
C MET A 97 8.01 -10.61 4.99
N THR A 98 9.34 -10.58 5.00
CA THR A 98 10.18 -11.20 3.97
C THR A 98 10.91 -12.39 4.55
N ILE A 99 10.84 -13.53 3.88
CA ILE A 99 11.56 -14.75 4.24
C ILE A 99 12.67 -15.00 3.24
N THR A 100 13.86 -15.28 3.74
CA THR A 100 15.00 -15.72 2.94
C THR A 100 15.33 -17.17 3.29
N ASN A 101 15.45 -18.03 2.28
CA ASN A 101 15.93 -19.39 2.48
C ASN A 101 17.47 -19.38 2.56
N THR A 102 18.00 -19.58 3.76
CA THR A 102 19.45 -19.61 4.02
C THR A 102 19.99 -21.04 4.10
N GLY A 103 19.12 -22.03 3.86
CA GLY A 103 19.46 -23.44 3.84
C GLY A 103 19.71 -23.96 2.43
N ASN A 104 19.97 -25.27 2.33
CA ASN A 104 20.24 -25.95 1.07
C ASN A 104 19.01 -26.68 0.48
N ASN A 105 17.91 -26.72 1.23
CA ASN A 105 16.69 -27.41 0.83
C ASN A 105 15.63 -26.37 0.45
N GLU A 106 14.85 -26.64 -0.59
CA GLU A 106 13.66 -25.84 -0.92
C GLU A 106 12.68 -25.80 0.26
N ILE A 107 12.05 -24.64 0.42
CA ILE A 107 11.07 -24.38 1.47
C ILE A 107 9.78 -23.94 0.81
N TYR A 108 8.67 -24.48 1.27
CA TYR A 108 7.35 -24.03 0.87
C TYR A 108 6.69 -23.35 2.07
N VAL A 109 6.43 -22.05 1.97
CA VAL A 109 5.73 -21.28 2.99
C VAL A 109 4.24 -21.26 2.63
N TYR A 110 3.40 -21.80 3.50
CA TYR A 110 1.95 -21.92 3.27
C TYR A 110 1.08 -21.09 4.23
N GLY A 111 1.73 -20.33 5.10
CA GLY A 111 1.08 -19.39 5.98
C GLY A 111 2.10 -18.58 6.75
N TYR A 112 1.69 -17.45 7.26
CA TYR A 112 2.51 -16.57 8.09
C TYR A 112 1.64 -15.79 9.03
N GLY A 113 2.27 -15.13 10.00
CA GLY A 113 1.51 -14.32 10.91
C GLY A 113 2.31 -13.81 12.09
N ILE A 114 1.57 -13.24 13.02
CA ILE A 114 2.09 -12.59 14.21
C ILE A 114 1.15 -12.87 15.36
N ARG A 115 1.71 -12.98 16.57
CA ARG A 115 0.91 -13.01 17.80
C ARG A 115 1.47 -12.05 18.84
N PRO A 116 0.62 -11.41 19.66
CA PRO A 116 1.10 -10.68 20.82
C PRO A 116 1.82 -11.61 21.81
N VAL A 117 3.01 -11.21 22.28
CA VAL A 117 3.74 -11.98 23.33
C VAL A 117 2.94 -12.01 24.64
N SER A 118 2.18 -10.96 24.91
CA SER A 118 1.27 -10.87 26.05
C SER A 118 -0.15 -10.60 25.55
N GLY A 119 -1.06 -11.55 25.78
CA GLY A 119 -2.46 -11.47 25.33
C GLY A 119 -2.92 -12.79 24.72
N ASN A 120 -4.10 -12.75 24.10
CA ASN A 120 -4.64 -13.84 23.29
C ASN A 120 -4.80 -13.33 21.85
N GLY A 121 -4.72 -14.23 20.88
CA GLY A 121 -4.89 -13.92 19.46
C GLY A 121 -3.70 -14.38 18.62
N ILE A 122 -4.00 -14.96 17.47
CA ILE A 122 -3.03 -15.25 16.41
C ILE A 122 -3.61 -14.58 15.17
N TYR A 123 -2.85 -13.68 14.56
CA TYR A 123 -3.16 -13.11 13.26
C TYR A 123 -2.46 -13.99 12.23
N ASP A 124 -3.23 -14.75 11.47
CA ASP A 124 -2.78 -15.85 10.62
C ASP A 124 -3.27 -15.62 9.20
N PHE A 125 -2.35 -15.65 8.25
CA PHE A 125 -2.56 -15.32 6.85
C PHE A 125 -2.11 -16.48 5.98
N GLU A 126 -2.92 -16.82 4.98
CA GLU A 126 -2.60 -17.87 4.01
C GLU A 126 -1.61 -17.35 2.97
N THR A 127 -0.75 -18.24 2.50
CA THR A 127 0.16 -17.99 1.39
C THR A 127 0.51 -19.33 0.74
N GLY A 128 1.33 -19.31 -0.30
CA GLY A 128 1.79 -20.52 -0.98
C GLY A 128 2.95 -20.21 -1.91
N TYR A 129 4.14 -20.03 -1.33
CA TYR A 129 5.35 -19.71 -2.07
C TYR A 129 6.40 -20.79 -1.89
N LEU A 130 6.92 -21.29 -3.01
CA LEU A 130 8.16 -22.04 -3.07
C LEU A 130 9.33 -21.06 -3.02
N ILE A 131 10.24 -21.24 -2.05
CA ILE A 131 11.43 -20.44 -1.86
C ILE A 131 12.65 -21.36 -2.02
N PRO A 132 13.29 -21.35 -3.20
CA PRO A 132 14.55 -22.05 -3.45
C PRO A 132 15.68 -21.60 -2.52
N PRO A 133 16.75 -22.41 -2.36
CA PRO A 133 17.95 -21.99 -1.64
C PRO A 133 18.49 -20.64 -2.12
N GLU A 134 18.90 -19.79 -1.17
CA GLU A 134 19.45 -18.43 -1.41
C GLU A 134 18.45 -17.40 -1.97
N GLU A 135 17.20 -17.80 -2.24
CA GLU A 135 16.15 -16.88 -2.67
C GLU A 135 15.37 -16.30 -1.48
N GLN A 136 14.68 -15.18 -1.75
CA GLN A 136 13.82 -14.51 -0.79
C GLN A 136 12.44 -14.20 -1.38
N LYS A 137 11.44 -14.11 -0.51
CA LYS A 137 10.08 -13.76 -0.89
C LYS A 137 9.42 -12.88 0.17
N GLU A 138 8.82 -11.77 -0.25
CA GLU A 138 7.88 -11.03 0.59
C GLU A 138 6.55 -11.80 0.62
N LEU A 139 6.06 -12.10 1.82
CA LEU A 139 4.85 -12.90 2.03
C LEU A 139 3.56 -12.08 2.00
N GLY A 140 3.67 -10.75 2.08
CA GLY A 140 2.57 -9.80 2.18
C GLY A 140 2.49 -9.11 3.55
N TYR A 141 1.34 -8.47 3.79
CA TYR A 141 1.05 -7.74 5.02
C TYR A 141 0.54 -8.64 6.13
N ALA A 142 1.16 -8.54 7.32
CA ALA A 142 0.64 -9.09 8.56
C ALA A 142 0.02 -7.96 9.40
N CYS A 143 -1.30 -7.97 9.51
CA CYS A 143 -2.06 -6.95 10.24
C CYS A 143 -2.41 -7.42 11.65
N PHE A 144 -2.49 -6.47 12.58
CA PHE A 144 -2.73 -6.77 14.00
C PHE A 144 -3.41 -5.60 14.71
N ASP A 145 -4.18 -5.91 15.75
CA ASP A 145 -4.75 -4.87 16.60
C ASP A 145 -3.68 -4.24 17.49
N VAL A 146 -3.67 -2.91 17.54
CA VAL A 146 -2.70 -2.15 18.31
C VAL A 146 -3.32 -1.77 19.65
N PRO A 147 -2.82 -2.30 20.79
CA PRO A 147 -3.37 -1.99 22.09
C PRO A 147 -3.07 -0.53 22.47
N ASP A 148 -3.80 0.00 23.45
CA ASP A 148 -3.53 1.31 24.05
C ASP A 148 -2.30 1.28 24.98
N LYS A 149 -1.12 1.00 24.41
CA LYS A 149 0.17 0.92 25.08
C LYS A 149 1.23 1.53 24.19
N SER A 150 2.22 2.21 24.77
CA SER A 150 3.31 2.87 24.03
C SER A 150 4.24 1.93 23.26
N THR A 151 4.26 0.66 23.62
CA THR A 151 4.97 -0.39 22.89
C THR A 151 4.13 -1.66 22.84
N ILE A 152 4.33 -2.43 21.77
CA ILE A 152 3.78 -3.77 21.59
C ILE A 152 4.91 -4.74 21.31
N LYS A 153 4.82 -5.94 21.90
CA LYS A 153 5.72 -7.06 21.60
C LYS A 153 4.97 -8.10 20.79
N LEU A 154 5.49 -8.41 19.61
CA LEU A 154 4.91 -9.37 18.68
C LEU A 154 5.91 -10.49 18.45
N GLU A 155 5.41 -11.71 18.34
CA GLU A 155 6.18 -12.88 17.96
C GLU A 155 5.72 -13.33 16.56
N PRO A 156 6.53 -13.08 15.52
CA PRO A 156 6.23 -13.51 14.16
C PRO A 156 6.39 -15.02 13.99
N PHE A 157 5.68 -15.58 13.02
CA PHE A 157 5.79 -16.99 12.67
C PHE A 157 5.50 -17.24 11.19
N VAL A 158 5.95 -18.39 10.71
CA VAL A 158 5.62 -18.95 9.40
C VAL A 158 5.15 -20.40 9.53
N LYS A 159 4.35 -20.86 8.59
CA LYS A 159 3.99 -22.26 8.41
C LYS A 159 4.73 -22.81 7.20
N ILE A 160 5.56 -23.82 7.40
CA ILE A 160 6.48 -24.26 6.34
C ILE A 160 6.51 -25.76 6.13
N MET A 161 6.85 -26.13 4.90
CA MET A 161 7.36 -27.45 4.56
C MET A 161 8.79 -27.30 4.04
N ALA A 162 9.62 -28.32 4.20
CA ALA A 162 10.94 -28.37 3.58
C ALA A 162 11.17 -29.70 2.85
N THR A 163 11.90 -29.64 1.75
CA THR A 163 12.30 -30.83 1.00
C THR A 163 13.51 -31.52 1.62
N SER A 164 13.71 -32.79 1.28
CA SER A 164 14.93 -33.55 1.57
C SER A 164 15.79 -33.65 0.31
N GLU A 165 17.03 -34.11 0.45
CA GLU A 165 17.90 -34.43 -0.71
C GLU A 165 17.24 -35.39 -1.72
N SER A 166 16.27 -36.19 -1.27
CA SER A 166 15.51 -37.13 -2.12
C SER A 166 14.25 -36.54 -2.77
N GLY A 167 13.99 -35.23 -2.60
CA GLY A 167 12.81 -34.54 -3.12
C GLY A 167 11.51 -34.78 -2.34
N LYS A 168 11.59 -35.44 -1.16
CA LYS A 168 10.41 -35.70 -0.31
C LYS A 168 10.19 -34.57 0.69
N TRP A 169 8.92 -34.18 0.84
CA TRP A 169 8.49 -33.06 1.67
C TRP A 169 8.11 -33.47 3.10
N HIS A 170 8.51 -32.65 4.07
CA HIS A 170 8.12 -32.73 5.47
C HIS A 170 7.43 -31.43 5.90
N ASP A 171 6.29 -31.54 6.57
CA ASP A 171 5.56 -30.39 7.12
C ASP A 171 6.01 -30.11 8.55
N TYR A 172 6.47 -28.89 8.79
CA TYR A 172 6.94 -28.43 10.10
C TYR A 172 5.85 -27.72 10.89
N GLY A 173 4.69 -27.43 10.30
CA GLY A 173 3.69 -26.59 10.93
C GLY A 173 4.24 -25.18 11.18
N ILE A 174 3.78 -24.58 12.28
CA ILE A 174 4.19 -23.24 12.71
C ILE A 174 5.62 -23.25 13.26
N GLN A 175 6.43 -22.32 12.77
CA GLN A 175 7.78 -22.02 13.24
C GLN A 175 7.84 -20.55 13.66
N TYR A 176 8.21 -20.30 14.92
CA TYR A 176 8.26 -18.98 15.53
C TYR A 176 9.64 -18.35 15.38
N PHE A 177 9.66 -17.04 15.14
CA PHE A 177 10.86 -16.20 15.21
C PHE A 177 10.97 -15.50 16.56
N ASP A 178 12.12 -14.88 16.81
CA ASP A 178 12.30 -14.02 17.97
C ASP A 178 11.28 -12.88 17.99
N ALA A 179 10.83 -12.54 19.20
CA ALA A 179 9.89 -11.45 19.39
C ALA A 179 10.50 -10.10 19.00
N ILE A 180 9.70 -9.29 18.31
CA ILE A 180 9.99 -7.92 17.93
C ILE A 180 9.24 -6.94 18.84
N GLU A 181 9.83 -5.78 19.11
CA GLU A 181 9.21 -4.71 19.89
C GLU A 181 8.99 -3.48 19.00
N ILE A 182 7.75 -3.02 18.91
CA ILE A 182 7.32 -1.92 18.06
C ILE A 182 6.79 -0.79 18.95
N LYS A 183 7.23 0.45 18.68
CA LYS A 183 6.68 1.66 19.31
C LYS A 183 5.34 2.02 18.68
N THR A 184 4.43 2.57 19.47
CA THR A 184 3.11 3.01 18.99
C THR A 184 2.88 4.50 19.21
N ARG A 185 2.16 5.10 18.28
CA ARG A 185 1.71 6.49 18.36
C ARG A 185 0.39 6.56 19.10
N ALA A 186 0.20 7.63 19.88
CA ALA A 186 -1.13 7.90 20.45
C ALA A 186 -2.15 8.10 19.31
N ALA A 187 -3.41 7.76 19.58
CA ALA A 187 -4.50 8.04 18.63
C ALA A 187 -4.49 9.53 18.25
N ALA A 188 -4.75 9.81 16.97
CA ALA A 188 -4.77 11.18 16.49
C ALA A 188 -6.02 11.92 16.99
N THR A 189 -5.88 13.23 17.14
CA THR A 189 -7.01 14.12 17.36
C THR A 189 -7.62 14.47 16.02
N GLU A 190 -8.94 14.36 15.90
CA GLU A 190 -9.66 14.76 14.70
C GLU A 190 -9.52 16.26 14.42
N VAL A 191 -9.29 16.57 13.15
CA VAL A 191 -9.23 17.91 12.59
C VAL A 191 -10.24 17.98 11.46
N ASN A 192 -11.06 19.03 11.45
CA ASN A 192 -12.05 19.27 10.40
C ASN A 192 -11.52 20.37 9.48
N PRO A 193 -10.80 20.03 8.39
CA PRO A 193 -10.31 21.03 7.45
C PRO A 193 -11.47 21.69 6.70
N GLN A 194 -11.24 22.94 6.27
CA GLN A 194 -12.12 23.60 5.30
C GLN A 194 -11.75 23.15 3.90
N TYR A 195 -12.75 22.67 3.15
CA TYR A 195 -12.57 22.23 1.77
C TYR A 195 -12.90 23.35 0.78
N THR A 196 -12.01 23.56 -0.20
CA THR A 196 -12.25 24.45 -1.35
C THR A 196 -12.19 23.61 -2.63
N TYR A 197 -13.22 23.68 -3.46
CA TYR A 197 -13.31 22.89 -4.69
C TYR A 197 -13.06 23.74 -5.92
N ASN A 198 -12.21 23.23 -6.81
CA ASN A 198 -11.93 23.77 -8.15
C ASN A 198 -11.69 25.30 -8.24
N PRO A 199 -10.78 25.90 -7.45
CA PRO A 199 -10.33 27.27 -7.73
C PRO A 199 -9.84 27.38 -9.17
N ALA A 200 -10.36 28.33 -9.94
CA ALA A 200 -10.19 28.42 -11.40
C ALA A 200 -8.72 28.25 -11.85
N TYR A 201 -7.80 29.00 -11.26
CA TYR A 201 -6.37 28.91 -11.59
C TYR A 201 -5.78 27.50 -11.38
N LEU A 202 -6.05 26.87 -10.23
CA LEU A 202 -5.54 25.54 -9.92
C LEU A 202 -6.22 24.47 -10.77
N PHE A 203 -7.52 24.63 -11.01
CA PHE A 203 -8.29 23.76 -11.88
C PHE A 203 -7.69 23.75 -13.30
N ASP A 204 -7.46 24.93 -13.89
CA ASP A 204 -6.87 25.06 -15.22
C ASP A 204 -5.43 24.52 -15.27
N LYS A 205 -4.60 24.85 -14.27
CA LYS A 205 -3.22 24.36 -14.17
C LYS A 205 -3.18 22.83 -14.14
N ILE A 206 -3.84 22.19 -13.18
CA ILE A 206 -3.81 20.72 -13.00
C ILE A 206 -4.43 20.02 -14.20
N ASN A 207 -5.60 20.47 -14.65
CA ASN A 207 -6.22 19.84 -15.80
C ASN A 207 -5.32 19.98 -17.02
N SER A 208 -4.60 21.09 -17.23
CA SER A 208 -3.66 21.20 -18.35
C SER A 208 -2.49 20.21 -18.31
N LEU A 209 -2.09 19.74 -17.12
CA LEU A 209 -1.00 18.79 -16.91
C LEU A 209 -1.48 17.34 -16.98
N VAL A 210 -2.66 17.04 -16.41
CA VAL A 210 -3.26 15.70 -16.48
C VAL A 210 -3.56 15.32 -17.92
N ASN A 211 -2.91 14.27 -18.41
CA ASN A 211 -2.98 13.85 -19.80
C ASN A 211 -3.05 12.32 -19.95
N SER A 212 -4.27 11.80 -19.83
CA SER A 212 -4.59 10.38 -20.02
C SER A 212 -4.46 9.89 -21.46
N SER A 213 -4.39 10.81 -22.44
CA SER A 213 -4.33 10.49 -23.86
C SER A 213 -2.90 10.37 -24.41
N ASP A 214 -1.91 10.80 -23.62
CA ASP A 214 -0.51 10.71 -23.99
C ASP A 214 -0.09 9.26 -24.30
N PRO A 215 0.66 8.98 -25.38
CA PRO A 215 1.03 7.62 -25.76
C PRO A 215 1.83 6.86 -24.71
N LEU A 216 2.74 7.52 -23.97
CA LEU A 216 3.52 6.89 -22.91
C LEU A 216 2.61 6.53 -21.73
N VAL A 217 1.78 7.49 -21.29
CA VAL A 217 0.80 7.28 -20.21
C VAL A 217 -0.15 6.13 -20.56
N ARG A 218 -0.76 6.15 -21.75
CA ARG A 218 -1.66 5.08 -22.20
C ARG A 218 -0.97 3.72 -22.26
N SER A 219 0.29 3.69 -22.70
CA SER A 219 1.07 2.45 -22.79
C SER A 219 1.37 1.87 -21.40
N LYS A 220 1.85 2.71 -20.47
CA LYS A 220 2.10 2.33 -19.07
C LYS A 220 0.80 1.86 -18.39
N ALA A 221 -0.26 2.64 -18.53
CA ALA A 221 -1.55 2.31 -17.94
C ALA A 221 -2.12 0.99 -18.47
N ALA A 222 -2.09 0.78 -19.78
CA ALA A 222 -2.53 -0.48 -20.39
C ALA A 222 -1.64 -1.67 -20.01
N LYS A 223 -0.34 -1.46 -19.80
CA LYS A 223 0.60 -2.51 -19.37
C LYS A 223 0.33 -2.99 -17.95
N ALA A 224 -0.03 -2.12 -17.03
CA ALA A 224 -0.46 -2.52 -15.69
C ALA A 224 -1.86 -3.14 -15.74
N ALA A 225 -2.82 -2.48 -16.39
CA ALA A 225 -4.21 -2.93 -16.41
C ALA A 225 -4.44 -4.29 -17.10
N LYS A 226 -3.56 -4.70 -18.03
CA LYS A 226 -3.68 -6.02 -18.69
C LYS A 226 -3.43 -7.21 -17.76
N GLU A 227 -2.84 -6.99 -16.58
CA GLU A 227 -2.70 -8.02 -15.54
C GLU A 227 -4.09 -8.45 -15.02
N TYR A 228 -5.04 -7.52 -15.02
CA TYR A 228 -6.43 -7.71 -14.61
C TYR A 228 -7.38 -7.34 -15.76
N PRO A 229 -7.44 -8.16 -16.83
CA PRO A 229 -8.10 -7.82 -18.07
C PRO A 229 -9.61 -7.64 -17.88
N GLY A 230 -10.23 -6.89 -18.80
CA GLY A 230 -11.66 -6.62 -18.80
C GLY A 230 -11.96 -5.13 -18.74
N LYS A 231 -13.20 -4.80 -18.36
CA LYS A 231 -13.60 -3.40 -18.12
C LYS A 231 -12.84 -2.82 -16.93
N TYR A 232 -12.85 -1.49 -16.84
CA TYR A 232 -12.32 -0.74 -15.69
C TYR A 232 -12.73 -1.39 -14.36
N ASN A 233 -11.72 -1.81 -13.58
CA ASN A 233 -11.93 -2.53 -12.33
C ASN A 233 -10.86 -2.17 -11.29
N ILE A 234 -11.15 -2.47 -10.02
CA ILE A 234 -10.34 -1.98 -8.90
C ILE A 234 -8.92 -2.56 -8.90
N TYR A 235 -8.73 -3.80 -9.35
CA TYR A 235 -7.41 -4.42 -9.42
C TYR A 235 -6.51 -3.75 -10.44
N GLN A 236 -7.07 -3.16 -11.50
CA GLN A 236 -6.30 -2.31 -12.41
C GLN A 236 -5.79 -1.05 -11.71
N VAL A 237 -6.59 -0.45 -10.82
CA VAL A 237 -6.15 0.71 -10.01
C VAL A 237 -5.02 0.30 -9.06
N CYS A 238 -5.16 -0.83 -8.37
CA CYS A 238 -4.10 -1.38 -7.50
C CYS A 238 -2.80 -1.63 -8.29
N ALA A 239 -2.90 -2.27 -9.47
CA ALA A 239 -1.74 -2.50 -10.32
C ALA A 239 -1.08 -1.19 -10.79
N LEU A 240 -1.85 -0.16 -11.16
CA LEU A 240 -1.31 1.16 -11.50
C LEU A 240 -0.55 1.79 -10.34
N TYR A 241 -1.11 1.69 -9.13
CA TYR A 241 -0.50 2.21 -7.91
C TYR A 241 0.85 1.53 -7.65
N ASP A 242 0.87 0.19 -7.67
CA ASP A 242 2.08 -0.59 -7.39
C ASP A 242 3.17 -0.33 -8.44
N ASN A 243 2.79 -0.32 -9.73
CA ASN A 243 3.74 -0.02 -10.80
C ASN A 243 4.32 1.39 -10.65
N LEU A 244 3.52 2.39 -10.24
CA LEU A 244 4.01 3.76 -10.04
C LEU A 244 4.92 3.88 -8.82
N LEU A 245 4.58 3.19 -7.72
CA LEU A 245 5.41 3.12 -6.52
C LEU A 245 6.77 2.45 -6.79
N GLU A 246 6.81 1.47 -7.69
CA GLU A 246 8.05 0.77 -8.07
C GLU A 246 8.88 1.52 -9.13
N ASP A 247 8.23 2.17 -10.10
CA ASP A 247 8.89 2.77 -11.27
C ASP A 247 9.42 4.20 -11.01
N VAL A 248 8.94 4.90 -9.98
CA VAL A 248 9.24 6.32 -9.73
C VAL A 248 9.85 6.51 -8.35
N ASP A 249 10.98 7.20 -8.27
CA ASP A 249 11.64 7.61 -7.03
C ASP A 249 11.21 9.03 -6.60
N TYR A 250 11.00 9.22 -5.29
CA TYR A 250 10.71 10.55 -4.76
C TYR A 250 11.96 11.45 -4.80
N ILE A 251 11.87 12.58 -5.51
CA ILE A 251 12.93 13.61 -5.57
C ILE A 251 12.30 14.98 -5.37
N SER A 252 12.73 15.69 -4.33
CA SER A 252 12.31 17.07 -4.08
C SER A 252 12.76 18.02 -5.19
N ASP A 253 11.92 19.03 -5.41
CA ASP A 253 12.24 20.13 -6.30
C ASP A 253 13.50 20.93 -5.91
N PRO A 254 14.06 21.70 -6.86
CA PRO A 254 15.07 22.69 -6.53
C PRO A 254 14.55 23.65 -5.46
N ARG A 255 15.36 23.86 -4.42
CA ARG A 255 15.00 24.70 -3.27
C ARG A 255 14.34 26.03 -3.67
N GLY A 256 13.13 26.25 -3.14
CA GLY A 256 12.41 27.53 -3.28
C GLY A 256 11.66 27.68 -4.60
N SER A 257 11.45 26.58 -5.31
CA SER A 257 10.55 26.45 -6.45
C SER A 257 9.63 25.25 -6.26
N ASP A 258 8.52 25.27 -6.97
CA ASP A 258 7.45 24.27 -6.92
C ASP A 258 6.99 24.09 -8.40
N PHE A 259 7.59 23.10 -9.06
CA PHE A 259 7.55 22.82 -10.50
C PHE A 259 6.73 21.57 -10.78
N TRP A 260 5.51 21.78 -11.26
CA TRP A 260 4.60 20.69 -11.52
C TRP A 260 4.80 20.22 -12.95
N VAL A 261 5.17 18.95 -13.14
CA VAL A 261 5.39 18.39 -14.47
C VAL A 261 4.25 17.49 -14.93
N GLY A 262 4.26 17.21 -16.23
CA GLY A 262 3.30 16.29 -16.84
C GLY A 262 3.64 14.83 -16.53
N PRO A 263 2.66 13.92 -16.67
CA PRO A 263 2.85 12.50 -16.38
C PRO A 263 3.88 11.83 -17.29
N ASP A 264 4.06 12.32 -18.52
CA ASP A 264 5.04 11.80 -19.47
C ASP A 264 6.48 12.04 -18.99
N GLU A 265 6.77 13.22 -18.47
CA GLU A 265 8.09 13.57 -17.93
C GLU A 265 8.41 12.75 -16.68
N THR A 266 7.49 12.66 -15.71
CA THR A 266 7.67 11.83 -14.50
C THR A 266 7.92 10.36 -14.85
N LEU A 267 7.14 9.80 -15.80
CA LEU A 267 7.27 8.41 -16.22
C LEU A 267 8.52 8.13 -17.07
N GLU A 268 9.02 9.12 -17.82
CA GLU A 268 10.26 8.99 -18.59
C GLU A 268 11.49 9.07 -17.70
N ILE A 269 11.50 10.00 -16.73
CA ILE A 269 12.61 10.20 -15.80
C ILE A 269 12.63 9.11 -14.71
N GLY A 270 11.46 8.65 -14.27
CA GLY A 270 11.34 7.77 -13.11
C GLY A 270 11.57 8.50 -11.79
N ALA A 271 11.27 9.81 -11.74
CA ALA A 271 11.36 10.59 -10.52
C ALA A 271 10.40 11.79 -10.53
N GLY A 272 9.97 12.20 -9.34
CA GLY A 272 9.14 13.39 -9.12
C GLY A 272 8.85 13.59 -7.63
N ASP A 273 8.16 14.66 -7.29
CA ASP A 273 7.69 14.91 -5.93
C ASP A 273 6.17 14.68 -5.77
N CYS A 274 5.58 15.13 -4.66
CA CYS A 274 4.19 14.84 -4.33
C CYS A 274 3.17 15.27 -5.40
N ASP A 275 3.33 16.41 -6.07
CA ASP A 275 2.35 16.84 -7.08
C ASP A 275 2.57 16.12 -8.42
N ASP A 276 3.81 15.82 -8.78
CA ASP A 276 4.13 14.97 -9.94
C ASP A 276 3.51 13.57 -9.78
N TYR A 277 3.63 12.96 -8.59
CA TYR A 277 2.97 11.69 -8.27
C TYR A 277 1.45 11.81 -8.38
N ALA A 278 0.85 12.88 -7.85
CA ALA A 278 -0.59 13.08 -7.89
C ALA A 278 -1.11 13.24 -9.33
N ILE A 279 -0.43 14.05 -10.15
CA ILE A 279 -0.75 14.30 -11.56
C ILE A 279 -0.57 13.02 -12.38
N THR A 280 0.52 12.28 -12.15
CA THR A 280 0.80 11.02 -12.83
C THR A 280 -0.23 9.94 -12.47
N MET A 281 -0.51 9.76 -11.19
CA MET A 281 -1.51 8.79 -10.71
C MET A 281 -2.91 9.11 -11.28
N ALA A 282 -3.33 10.38 -11.25
CA ALA A 282 -4.59 10.81 -11.86
C ALA A 282 -4.62 10.50 -13.37
N SER A 283 -3.56 10.86 -14.11
CA SER A 283 -3.46 10.60 -15.55
C SER A 283 -3.54 9.11 -15.91
N LEU A 284 -2.91 8.25 -15.11
CA LEU A 284 -2.95 6.79 -15.26
C LEU A 284 -4.35 6.22 -15.00
N VAL A 285 -5.03 6.68 -13.95
CA VAL A 285 -6.42 6.27 -13.63
C VAL A 285 -7.38 6.69 -14.74
N GLU A 286 -7.30 7.93 -15.21
CA GLU A 286 -8.10 8.43 -16.32
C GLU A 286 -7.84 7.63 -17.61
N ALA A 287 -6.59 7.21 -17.86
CA ALA A 287 -6.22 6.44 -19.05
C ALA A 287 -6.86 5.04 -19.11
N ILE A 288 -7.27 4.48 -17.97
CA ILE A 288 -8.03 3.22 -17.90
C ILE A 288 -9.54 3.45 -17.74
N GLY A 289 -9.99 4.70 -17.78
CA GLY A 289 -11.40 5.08 -17.73
C GLY A 289 -11.99 5.25 -16.33
N GLY A 290 -11.15 5.44 -15.30
CA GLY A 290 -11.61 5.82 -13.96
C GLY A 290 -11.70 7.33 -13.80
N THR A 291 -12.60 7.81 -12.93
CA THR A 291 -12.68 9.23 -12.58
C THR A 291 -11.79 9.56 -11.39
N SER A 292 -10.93 10.55 -11.54
CA SER A 292 -9.93 10.95 -10.57
C SER A 292 -10.09 12.41 -10.11
N ARG A 293 -9.38 12.75 -9.04
CA ARG A 293 -9.19 14.11 -8.53
C ARG A 293 -7.88 14.20 -7.76
N ILE A 294 -7.45 15.42 -7.50
CA ILE A 294 -6.25 15.72 -6.71
C ILE A 294 -6.65 16.51 -5.46
N TYR A 295 -6.11 16.11 -4.32
CA TYR A 295 -6.18 16.83 -3.06
C TYR A 295 -4.85 17.57 -2.85
N LEU A 296 -4.94 18.87 -2.58
CA LEU A 296 -3.82 19.73 -2.23
C LEU A 296 -4.00 20.19 -0.79
N THR A 297 -3.00 19.92 0.02
CA THR A 297 -2.88 20.42 1.39
C THR A 297 -1.86 21.56 1.43
N GLU A 298 -1.55 22.12 2.61
CA GLU A 298 -0.54 23.18 2.70
C GLU A 298 0.87 22.71 2.32
N THR A 299 1.15 21.41 2.38
CA THR A 299 2.49 20.83 2.26
C THR A 299 2.55 19.50 1.49
N HIS A 300 1.43 19.03 0.95
CA HIS A 300 1.37 17.75 0.24
C HIS A 300 0.28 17.73 -0.83
N ALA A 301 0.50 16.97 -1.90
CA ALA A 301 -0.47 16.69 -2.95
C ALA A 301 -0.62 15.17 -3.14
N TYR A 302 -1.85 14.71 -3.38
CA TYR A 302 -2.11 13.29 -3.66
C TYR A 302 -3.38 13.12 -4.50
N ALA A 303 -3.48 11.99 -5.20
CA ALA A 303 -4.63 11.68 -6.04
C ALA A 303 -5.71 10.91 -5.25
N ALA A 304 -6.91 10.86 -5.82
CA ALA A 304 -7.93 9.92 -5.42
C ALA A 304 -8.76 9.48 -6.62
N VAL A 305 -9.41 8.33 -6.49
CA VAL A 305 -10.28 7.79 -7.53
C VAL A 305 -11.69 7.57 -6.99
N TYR A 306 -12.68 7.90 -7.80
CA TYR A 306 -14.08 7.68 -7.46
C TYR A 306 -14.38 6.18 -7.39
N ILE A 307 -14.92 5.72 -6.26
CA ILE A 307 -15.23 4.31 -6.01
C ILE A 307 -16.73 4.02 -5.83
N GLY A 308 -17.58 5.00 -6.14
CA GLY A 308 -19.03 4.87 -6.06
C GLY A 308 -19.62 5.55 -4.84
N MET A 309 -20.76 5.06 -4.38
CA MET A 309 -21.46 5.56 -3.20
C MET A 309 -21.12 4.73 -1.97
N GLU A 310 -21.56 5.14 -0.77
CA GLU A 310 -21.32 4.40 0.48
C GLU A 310 -21.74 2.92 0.39
N GLU A 311 -22.79 2.60 -0.37
CA GLU A 311 -23.27 1.24 -0.59
C GLU A 311 -22.33 0.35 -1.44
N ASP A 312 -21.37 0.95 -2.16
CA ASP A 312 -20.38 0.21 -2.96
C ASP A 312 -19.11 -0.15 -2.17
N ILE A 313 -18.89 0.49 -1.02
CA ILE A 313 -17.59 0.49 -0.35
C ILE A 313 -17.19 -0.87 0.16
N ASP A 314 -18.08 -1.61 0.80
CA ASP A 314 -17.77 -2.94 1.32
C ASP A 314 -17.23 -3.85 0.20
N ARG A 315 -17.89 -3.83 -0.96
CA ARG A 315 -17.50 -4.62 -2.14
C ARG A 315 -16.13 -4.19 -2.69
N VAL A 316 -15.84 -2.89 -2.72
CA VAL A 316 -14.55 -2.37 -3.21
C VAL A 316 -13.43 -2.66 -2.22
N SER A 317 -13.67 -2.46 -0.92
CA SER A 317 -12.71 -2.75 0.14
C SER A 317 -12.36 -4.24 0.19
N GLU A 318 -13.35 -5.14 0.13
CA GLU A 318 -13.12 -6.59 0.06
C GLU A 318 -12.23 -6.97 -1.14
N ALA A 319 -12.37 -6.29 -2.27
CA ALA A 319 -11.55 -6.54 -3.45
C ALA A 319 -10.11 -6.02 -3.28
N ILE A 320 -9.92 -4.85 -2.68
CA ILE A 320 -8.60 -4.33 -2.32
C ILE A 320 -7.93 -5.27 -1.30
N GLU A 321 -8.69 -5.79 -0.34
CA GLU A 321 -8.21 -6.77 0.63
C GLU A 321 -7.85 -8.12 -0.01
N GLN A 322 -8.55 -8.55 -1.05
CA GLN A 322 -8.15 -9.72 -1.84
C GLN A 322 -6.83 -9.51 -2.57
N TYR A 323 -6.54 -8.27 -2.98
CA TYR A 323 -5.31 -7.93 -3.70
C TYR A 323 -4.11 -7.76 -2.77
N TYR A 324 -4.24 -6.93 -1.72
CA TYR A 324 -3.15 -6.59 -0.80
C TYR A 324 -3.13 -7.43 0.49
N GLY A 325 -4.20 -8.16 0.80
CA GLY A 325 -4.38 -8.85 2.09
C GLY A 325 -5.13 -7.99 3.11
N CYS A 326 -4.78 -8.12 4.39
CA CYS A 326 -5.55 -7.57 5.52
C CYS A 326 -5.52 -6.03 5.71
N VAL A 327 -5.17 -5.28 4.68
CA VAL A 327 -4.90 -3.84 4.79
C VAL A 327 -6.18 -3.04 5.03
N PRO A 328 -6.16 -2.02 5.92
CA PRO A 328 -7.27 -1.09 6.06
C PRO A 328 -7.41 -0.20 4.81
N VAL A 329 -8.64 0.06 4.38
CA VAL A 329 -8.93 0.85 3.18
C VAL A 329 -9.48 2.22 3.58
N TYR A 330 -8.79 3.29 3.18
CA TYR A 330 -9.17 4.67 3.48
C TYR A 330 -9.66 5.40 2.22
N TYR A 331 -10.73 6.17 2.41
CA TYR A 331 -11.36 6.97 1.37
C TYR A 331 -11.88 8.28 1.97
N ALA A 332 -12.03 9.31 1.14
CA ALA A 332 -12.75 10.53 1.46
C ALA A 332 -14.21 10.44 0.97
N THR A 333 -15.13 11.14 1.63
CA THR A 333 -16.53 11.22 1.21
C THR A 333 -16.95 12.67 1.02
N ASP A 334 -17.68 12.96 -0.04
CA ASP A 334 -18.31 14.26 -0.28
C ASP A 334 -19.69 14.12 -0.92
N LYS A 335 -20.26 15.23 -1.43
CA LYS A 335 -21.59 15.24 -2.06
C LYS A 335 -21.70 14.37 -3.32
N TYR A 336 -20.58 13.94 -3.92
CA TYR A 336 -20.55 13.11 -5.13
C TYR A 336 -20.38 11.62 -4.82
N GLY A 337 -19.90 11.27 -3.62
CA GLY A 337 -19.73 9.90 -3.14
C GLY A 337 -18.36 9.70 -2.52
N CYS A 338 -17.79 8.52 -2.72
CA CYS A 338 -16.58 8.07 -2.05
C CYS A 338 -15.37 8.04 -3.00
N TRP A 339 -14.21 8.41 -2.45
CA TRP A 339 -12.97 8.64 -3.18
C TRP A 339 -11.82 7.90 -2.50
N LEU A 340 -11.37 6.79 -3.08
CA LEU A 340 -10.23 6.01 -2.58
C LEU A 340 -8.97 6.86 -2.62
N LEU A 341 -8.24 6.93 -1.50
CA LEU A 341 -7.02 7.73 -1.41
C LEU A 341 -5.87 7.02 -2.17
N LEU A 342 -5.18 7.76 -3.04
CA LEU A 342 -4.06 7.26 -3.83
C LEU A 342 -2.86 8.20 -3.66
N ASP A 343 -1.98 7.87 -2.71
CA ASP A 343 -0.76 8.62 -2.43
C ASP A 343 0.50 7.76 -2.59
N PRO A 344 0.92 7.43 -3.82
CA PRO A 344 2.12 6.61 -4.06
C PRO A 344 3.42 7.26 -3.59
N SER A 345 3.41 8.56 -3.29
CA SER A 345 4.59 9.27 -2.77
C SER A 345 4.92 8.93 -1.31
N ALA A 346 3.97 8.33 -0.57
CA ALA A 346 4.15 8.00 0.85
C ALA A 346 3.41 6.75 1.33
N GLY A 347 2.29 6.41 0.68
CA GLY A 347 1.44 5.29 0.99
C GLY A 347 1.99 3.97 0.48
N MET A 348 1.74 2.88 1.21
CA MET A 348 2.27 1.55 0.87
C MET A 348 1.42 0.78 -0.14
N TYR A 349 0.15 1.16 -0.32
CA TYR A 349 -0.81 0.50 -1.21
C TYR A 349 -1.94 1.47 -1.57
N ALA A 350 -2.69 1.15 -2.64
CA ALA A 350 -3.87 1.92 -3.02
C ALA A 350 -4.94 1.86 -1.92
N GLY A 351 -5.35 3.01 -1.41
CA GLY A 351 -6.25 3.11 -0.25
C GLY A 351 -5.53 3.27 1.09
N SER A 352 -4.21 3.39 1.11
CA SER A 352 -3.47 3.75 2.32
C SER A 352 -3.59 5.24 2.65
N LEU A 353 -3.18 5.61 3.86
CA LEU A 353 -3.27 6.97 4.37
C LEU A 353 -2.22 7.90 3.77
N PRO A 354 -2.60 9.08 3.23
CA PRO A 354 -1.66 10.08 2.73
C PRO A 354 -0.77 10.69 3.81
N VAL A 355 0.23 11.45 3.39
CA VAL A 355 1.11 12.22 4.29
C VAL A 355 0.30 13.14 5.23
N GLU A 356 0.79 13.28 6.47
CA GLU A 356 0.16 14.06 7.55
C GLU A 356 -1.27 13.65 7.93
N THR A 357 -1.69 12.42 7.60
CA THR A 357 -2.94 11.85 8.07
C THR A 357 -2.72 10.78 9.15
N ALA A 358 -3.81 10.38 9.80
CA ALA A 358 -3.80 9.34 10.81
C ALA A 358 -5.17 8.66 10.91
N PRO A 359 -5.22 7.37 11.27
CA PRO A 359 -6.47 6.68 11.47
C PRO A 359 -7.15 7.15 12.77
N THR A 360 -8.47 7.07 12.78
CA THR A 360 -9.35 7.34 13.92
C THR A 360 -10.25 6.13 14.13
N GLU A 361 -10.97 6.09 15.26
CA GLU A 361 -11.89 4.99 15.57
C GLU A 361 -12.94 4.76 14.48
N ASN A 362 -13.32 5.81 13.73
CA ASN A 362 -14.37 5.77 12.71
C ASN A 362 -13.85 6.12 11.30
N GLY A 363 -12.54 6.05 11.05
CA GLY A 363 -11.98 6.38 9.74
C GLY A 363 -10.58 6.99 9.86
N TRP A 364 -10.44 8.25 9.45
CA TRP A 364 -9.16 8.94 9.46
C TRP A 364 -9.32 10.45 9.55
N THR A 365 -8.21 11.14 9.80
CA THR A 365 -8.14 12.60 9.90
C THR A 365 -6.80 13.12 9.39
N TYR A 366 -6.77 14.37 8.94
CA TYR A 366 -5.50 15.11 8.89
C TYR A 366 -5.03 15.43 10.30
N THR A 367 -3.71 15.49 10.49
CA THR A 367 -3.09 15.76 11.80
C THR A 367 -2.73 17.23 11.99
N ARG A 368 -2.55 17.99 10.91
CA ARG A 368 -2.11 19.40 10.95
C ARG A 368 -2.79 20.32 9.93
N GLN A 369 -3.56 19.77 9.00
CA GLN A 369 -4.11 20.52 7.87
C GLN A 369 -5.42 21.21 8.26
N THR A 370 -5.51 22.51 8.00
CA THR A 370 -6.73 23.30 8.28
C THR A 370 -7.50 23.67 7.02
N ASN A 371 -6.85 23.59 5.86
CA ASN A 371 -7.45 23.83 4.55
C ASN A 371 -7.03 22.71 3.60
N VAL A 372 -7.97 22.25 2.78
CA VAL A 372 -7.72 21.27 1.72
C VAL A 372 -8.38 21.79 0.46
N THR A 373 -7.62 21.86 -0.62
CA THR A 373 -8.14 22.19 -1.94
C THR A 373 -8.35 20.90 -2.74
N VAL A 374 -9.51 20.74 -3.35
CA VAL A 374 -9.86 19.58 -4.17
C VAL A 374 -10.00 20.03 -5.61
N ILE A 375 -9.29 19.35 -6.51
CA ILE A 375 -9.30 19.64 -7.94
C ILE A 375 -9.81 18.41 -8.67
N ASP A 376 -11.02 18.51 -9.20
CA ASP A 376 -11.64 17.51 -10.04
C ASP A 376 -10.97 17.49 -11.42
N ILE A 377 -10.75 16.28 -11.95
CA ILE A 377 -10.28 16.12 -13.32
C ILE A 377 -11.49 16.08 -14.26
N ALA A 378 -11.53 17.00 -15.20
CA ALA A 378 -12.61 17.07 -16.18
C ALA A 378 -12.45 15.98 -17.24
N ALA A 379 -13.54 15.29 -17.56
CA ALA A 379 -13.59 14.38 -18.69
C ALA A 379 -13.25 15.11 -20.01
N ARG A 380 -12.40 14.52 -20.84
CA ARG A 380 -11.89 15.11 -22.09
C ARG A 380 -12.18 14.26 -23.32
#